data_AF-A0A9W3P4C7-F1
#
_entry.id   AF-A0A9W3P4C7-F1
#
_cell.length_a   1.000
_cell.length_b   1.000
_cell.length_c   1.000
_cell.angle_alpha   90.00
_cell.angle_beta   90.00
_cell.angle_gamma   90.00
#
_symmetry.space_group_name_H-M   'P 1'
#
loop_
_entity.id
_entity.type
_entity.pdbx_description
1 polymer ?
#
loop_
_entity_poly.entity_id
_entity_poly.type
_entity_poly.pdbx_seq_one_letter_code
_entity_poly.pdbx_strand_id
1 'polypeptide(L)'
;MIPEEFAQARFDSYKQKTENQKVLYETIVKYLRNFEEIKGTKQNSLGFIATFGELRIKQLEPSKRAQAKREHNSFGLGKTHLQVAAAKYLMKQGYSVLLISDGTFMDDLIAAKMMNDDKKEFNRLLHSAKQVEVLVWDDLGKSKWSEAKENLYYQIIDYRYRHNLPILYSSNEDDETLGEKIGFAANSRLKGMSKDYMVAVEGEDYREKE
;
A
#
# COMPACT_ATOMS: atom_id res chain seq x y z
N MET A 1 14.95 -4.62 2.08
CA MET A 1 15.85 -4.16 1.00
C MET A 1 15.03 -3.31 0.05
N ILE A 2 15.51 -2.16 -0.40
CA ILE A 2 14.79 -1.31 -1.36
C ILE A 2 15.09 -1.81 -2.78
N PRO A 3 14.09 -2.06 -3.66
CA PRO A 3 14.35 -2.48 -5.04
C PRO A 3 15.23 -1.48 -5.79
N GLU A 4 16.14 -1.97 -6.64
CA GLU A 4 17.13 -1.14 -7.35
C GLU A 4 16.49 -0.06 -8.22
N GLU A 5 15.36 -0.37 -8.86
CA GLU A 5 14.59 0.58 -9.68
C GLU A 5 14.10 1.81 -8.89
N PHE A 6 13.99 1.71 -7.56
CA PHE A 6 13.64 2.81 -6.68
C PHE A 6 14.83 3.34 -5.86
N ALA A 7 16.07 2.96 -6.18
CA ALA A 7 17.27 3.44 -5.50
C ALA A 7 17.40 4.98 -5.56
N GLN A 8 16.92 5.60 -6.64
CA GLN A 8 16.92 7.06 -6.83
C GLN A 8 15.62 7.75 -6.38
N ALA A 9 14.61 7.01 -5.91
CA ALA A 9 13.37 7.59 -5.41
C ALA A 9 13.64 8.43 -4.15
N ARG A 10 13.41 9.73 -4.25
CA ARG A 10 13.60 10.75 -3.21
C ARG A 10 12.50 11.79 -3.32
N PHE A 11 12.22 12.52 -2.24
CA PHE A 11 11.22 13.59 -2.28
C PHE A 11 11.58 14.70 -3.26
N ASP A 12 12.87 15.04 -3.39
CA ASP A 12 13.37 16.06 -4.32
C ASP A 12 13.28 15.65 -5.81
N SER A 13 13.23 14.35 -6.09
CA SER A 13 13.11 13.80 -7.44
C SER A 13 11.67 13.47 -7.84
N TYR A 14 10.70 13.68 -6.93
CA TYR A 14 9.28 13.45 -7.22
C TYR A 14 8.68 14.58 -8.04
N LYS A 15 8.07 14.24 -9.18
CA LYS A 15 7.46 15.20 -10.11
C LYS A 15 6.05 15.59 -9.63
N GLN A 16 5.81 16.89 -9.48
CA GLN A 16 4.53 17.48 -9.05
C GLN A 16 3.89 18.28 -10.20
N LYS A 17 3.63 17.61 -11.33
CA LYS A 17 3.07 18.23 -12.54
C LYS A 17 1.55 18.41 -12.46
N THR A 18 0.86 17.53 -11.73
CA THR A 18 -0.60 17.55 -11.58
C THR A 18 -1.02 17.90 -10.16
N GLU A 19 -2.29 18.30 -10.00
CA GLU A 19 -2.86 18.55 -8.68
C GLU A 19 -2.86 17.29 -7.82
N ASN A 20 -3.20 16.13 -8.40
CA ASN A 20 -3.17 14.85 -7.68
C ASN A 20 -1.76 14.48 -7.21
N GLN A 21 -0.72 14.77 -8.01
CA GLN A 21 0.65 14.56 -7.58
C GLN A 21 1.04 15.46 -6.39
N LYS A 22 0.61 16.73 -6.39
CA LYS A 22 0.81 17.64 -5.27
C LYS A 22 0.09 17.18 -4.01
N VAL A 23 -1.19 16.78 -4.12
CA VAL A 23 -1.98 16.27 -2.99
C VAL A 23 -1.33 15.05 -2.36
N LEU A 24 -0.85 14.10 -3.17
CA LEU A 24 -0.08 12.95 -2.68
C LEU A 24 1.18 13.38 -1.93
N TYR A 25 1.96 14.29 -2.52
CA TYR A 25 3.19 14.81 -1.92
C TYR A 25 2.95 15.54 -0.60
N GLU A 26 1.99 16.46 -0.58
CA GLU A 26 1.62 17.23 0.61
C GLU A 26 1.12 16.34 1.73
N THR A 27 0.31 15.33 1.40
CA THR A 27 -0.22 14.39 2.40
C THR A 27 0.88 13.57 3.04
N ILE A 28 1.80 12.99 2.25
CA ILE A 28 2.88 12.18 2.82
C ILE A 28 3.88 13.04 3.60
N VAL A 29 4.14 14.27 3.15
CA VAL A 29 4.99 15.20 3.88
C VAL A 29 4.33 15.59 5.21
N LYS A 30 3.03 15.87 5.22
CA LYS A 30 2.26 16.15 6.45
C LYS A 30 2.28 14.95 7.40
N TYR A 31 2.05 13.74 6.87
CA TYR A 31 2.12 12.50 7.64
C TYR A 31 3.49 12.32 8.31
N LEU A 32 4.57 12.49 7.56
CA LEU A 32 5.93 12.32 8.08
C LEU A 32 6.31 13.38 9.12
N ARG A 33 5.86 14.63 8.96
CA ARG A 33 6.08 15.68 9.98
C ARG A 33 5.43 15.32 11.31
N ASN A 34 4.26 14.70 11.27
CA ASN A 34 3.50 14.33 12.48
C ASN A 34 3.80 12.91 12.96
N PHE A 35 4.70 12.18 12.27
CA PHE A 35 4.88 10.74 12.47
C PHE A 35 5.22 10.37 13.92
N GLU A 36 6.11 11.13 14.56
CA GLU A 36 6.53 10.89 15.95
C GLU A 36 5.35 10.92 16.93
N GLU A 37 4.42 11.86 16.71
CA GLU A 37 3.25 12.06 17.56
C GLU A 37 2.18 10.99 17.31
N ILE A 38 1.99 10.60 16.04
CA ILE A 38 0.89 9.71 15.67
C ILE A 38 1.25 8.23 15.68
N LYS A 39 2.53 7.85 15.58
CA LYS A 39 2.97 6.44 15.36
C LYS A 39 2.36 5.46 16.38
N GLY A 40 2.22 5.89 17.64
CA GLY A 40 1.69 5.07 18.74
C GLY A 40 0.17 5.11 18.90
N THR A 41 -0.56 5.82 18.04
CA THR A 41 -2.01 6.00 18.12
C THR A 41 -2.76 4.99 17.23
N LYS A 42 -4.09 4.97 17.31
CA LYS A 42 -4.94 4.19 16.39
C LYS A 42 -5.03 4.79 14.99
N GLN A 43 -4.62 6.05 14.80
CA GLN A 43 -4.68 6.77 13.52
C GLN A 43 -3.26 7.13 13.09
N ASN A 44 -2.51 6.12 12.69
CA ASN A 44 -1.07 6.19 12.48
C ASN A 44 -0.63 5.77 11.07
N SER A 45 -1.57 5.45 10.19
CA SER A 45 -1.31 4.89 8.87
C SER A 45 -1.61 5.89 7.77
N LEU A 46 -1.09 5.63 6.57
CA LEU A 46 -1.28 6.45 5.38
C LEU A 46 -1.69 5.55 4.23
N GLY A 47 -2.69 5.98 3.45
CA GLY A 47 -3.26 5.21 2.36
C GLY A 47 -3.41 6.02 1.09
N PHE A 48 -2.84 5.53 0.00
CA PHE A 48 -3.09 6.06 -1.34
C PHE A 48 -3.93 5.07 -2.14
N ILE A 49 -5.20 5.37 -2.36
CA ILE A 49 -6.15 4.48 -3.05
C ILE A 49 -6.58 5.08 -4.39
N ALA A 50 -7.23 4.28 -5.23
CA ALA A 50 -7.84 4.80 -6.44
C ALA A 50 -9.14 5.54 -6.12
N THR A 51 -9.50 6.55 -6.91
CA THR A 51 -10.86 7.13 -6.89
C THR A 51 -11.89 6.15 -7.44
N PHE A 52 -11.50 5.34 -8.42
CA PHE A 52 -12.34 4.30 -9.00
C PHE A 52 -11.52 3.02 -9.16
N GLY A 53 -11.95 1.97 -8.46
CA GLY A 53 -11.19 0.74 -8.29
C GLY A 53 -11.09 -0.10 -9.56
N GLU A 54 -9.97 -0.81 -9.71
CA GLU A 54 -9.73 -1.71 -10.83
C GLU A 54 -10.81 -2.80 -10.93
N LEU A 55 -11.36 -3.28 -9.81
CA LEU A 55 -12.45 -4.24 -9.80
C LEU A 55 -13.74 -3.68 -10.43
N ARG A 56 -14.10 -2.41 -10.16
CA ARG A 56 -15.25 -1.75 -10.81
C ARG A 56 -15.03 -1.65 -12.30
N ILE A 57 -13.82 -1.28 -12.74
CA ILE A 57 -13.46 -1.24 -14.17
C ILE A 57 -13.64 -2.63 -14.81
N LYS A 58 -13.24 -3.71 -14.12
CA LYS A 58 -13.39 -5.08 -14.61
C LYS A 58 -14.85 -5.53 -14.70
N GLN A 59 -15.74 -4.99 -13.86
CA GLN A 59 -17.17 -5.29 -13.89
C GLN A 59 -17.93 -4.52 -14.98
N LEU A 60 -17.34 -3.46 -15.56
CA LEU A 60 -17.93 -2.77 -16.71
C LEU A 60 -17.99 -3.67 -17.95
N GLU A 61 -18.91 -3.32 -18.85
CA GLU A 61 -18.98 -3.88 -20.22
C GLU A 61 -17.63 -3.80 -20.93
N PRO A 62 -17.17 -4.86 -21.63
CA PRO A 62 -15.86 -4.90 -22.28
C PRO A 62 -15.55 -3.67 -23.15
N SER A 63 -16.55 -3.14 -23.86
CA SER A 63 -16.43 -1.96 -24.73
C SER A 63 -16.14 -0.66 -23.97
N LYS A 64 -16.54 -0.57 -22.69
CA LYS A 64 -16.35 0.62 -21.84
C LYS A 64 -15.05 0.60 -21.05
N ARG A 65 -14.44 -0.58 -20.87
CA ARG A 65 -13.26 -0.75 -19.99
C ARG A 65 -12.07 0.11 -20.43
N ALA A 66 -11.80 0.19 -21.73
CA ALA A 66 -10.67 0.97 -22.24
C ALA A 66 -10.83 2.47 -21.98
N GLN A 67 -12.05 2.99 -22.13
CA GLN A 67 -12.37 4.38 -21.81
C GLN A 67 -12.25 4.63 -20.30
N ALA A 68 -12.90 3.79 -19.48
CA ALA A 68 -12.85 3.92 -18.03
C ALA A 68 -11.42 3.84 -17.49
N LYS A 69 -10.55 3.00 -18.06
CA LYS A 69 -9.13 2.96 -17.71
C LYS A 69 -8.40 4.27 -18.00
N ARG A 70 -8.74 4.98 -19.09
CA ARG A 70 -8.12 6.27 -19.40
C ARG A 70 -8.61 7.38 -18.48
N GLU A 71 -9.91 7.39 -18.19
CA GLU A 71 -10.55 8.40 -17.34
C GLU A 71 -10.15 8.23 -15.87
N HIS A 72 -10.16 6.99 -15.37
CA HIS A 72 -9.93 6.65 -13.98
C HIS A 72 -8.58 5.97 -13.72
N ASN A 73 -7.56 6.30 -14.51
CA ASN A 73 -6.25 5.70 -14.30
C ASN A 73 -5.72 6.07 -12.90
N SER A 74 -5.22 5.08 -12.16
CA SER A 74 -4.55 5.31 -10.86
C SER A 74 -3.08 4.91 -10.88
N PHE A 75 -2.59 4.44 -12.04
CA PHE A 75 -1.21 4.03 -12.27
C PHE A 75 -0.34 5.23 -12.68
N GLY A 76 0.98 5.12 -12.48
CA GLY A 76 1.91 6.16 -12.94
C GLY A 76 1.84 7.50 -12.21
N LEU A 77 1.03 7.63 -11.15
CA LEU A 77 0.94 8.85 -10.33
C LEU A 77 2.11 9.00 -9.34
N GLY A 78 2.98 7.99 -9.21
CA GLY A 78 4.17 8.03 -8.35
C GLY A 78 3.92 7.66 -6.88
N LYS A 79 2.83 6.94 -6.58
CA LYS A 79 2.52 6.38 -5.23
C LYS A 79 3.71 5.60 -4.65
N THR A 80 4.23 4.63 -5.41
CA THR A 80 5.39 3.81 -5.03
C THR A 80 6.64 4.66 -4.82
N HIS A 81 6.88 5.68 -5.66
CA HIS A 81 8.03 6.59 -5.50
C HIS A 81 7.97 7.32 -4.16
N LEU A 82 6.81 7.89 -3.81
CA LEU A 82 6.61 8.57 -2.53
C LEU A 82 6.74 7.62 -1.34
N GLN A 83 6.17 6.42 -1.44
CA GLN A 83 6.30 5.39 -0.40
C GLN A 83 7.76 4.98 -0.18
N VAL A 84 8.55 4.81 -1.23
CA VAL A 84 9.98 4.51 -1.10
C VAL A 84 10.76 5.70 -0.54
N ALA A 85 10.44 6.93 -0.95
CA ALA A 85 11.05 8.14 -0.39
C ALA A 85 10.76 8.27 1.11
N ALA A 86 9.52 7.99 1.53
CA ALA A 86 9.11 7.96 2.93
C ALA A 86 9.82 6.84 3.71
N ALA A 87 9.92 5.64 3.13
CA ALA A 87 10.66 4.53 3.74
C ALA A 87 12.12 4.92 4.04
N LYS A 88 12.81 5.51 3.05
CA LYS A 88 14.19 5.99 3.23
C LYS A 88 14.30 7.08 4.28
N TYR A 89 13.34 8.01 4.31
CA TYR A 89 13.31 9.06 5.32
C TYR A 89 13.18 8.47 6.74
N LEU A 90 12.22 7.57 6.95
CA LEU A 90 11.99 6.92 8.24
C LEU A 90 13.19 6.05 8.68
N MET A 91 13.81 5.32 7.75
CA MET A 91 15.05 4.58 8.03
C MET A 91 16.17 5.49 8.50
N LYS A 92 16.32 6.69 7.90
CA LYS A 92 17.31 7.69 8.35
C LYS A 92 17.00 8.26 9.73
N GLN A 93 15.75 8.23 10.18
CA GLN A 93 15.35 8.60 11.55
C GLN A 93 15.54 7.44 12.55
N GLY A 94 16.05 6.28 12.10
CA GLY A 94 16.34 5.13 12.96
C GLY A 94 15.24 4.08 13.03
N TYR A 95 14.13 4.25 12.29
CA TYR A 95 13.04 3.27 12.26
C TYR A 95 13.39 2.06 11.41
N SER A 96 13.05 0.87 11.90
CA SER A 96 12.98 -0.33 11.09
C SER A 96 11.80 -0.25 10.12
N VAL A 97 12.08 -0.39 8.83
CA VAL A 97 11.07 -0.30 7.76
C VAL A 97 11.14 -1.53 6.88
N LEU A 98 10.00 -2.18 6.66
CA LEU A 98 9.85 -3.25 5.69
C LEU A 98 9.03 -2.74 4.51
N LEU A 99 9.59 -2.84 3.31
CA LEU A 99 8.89 -2.55 2.06
C LEU A 99 8.52 -3.88 1.39
N ILE A 100 7.25 -4.07 1.08
CA ILE A 100 6.73 -5.24 0.37
C ILE A 100 5.85 -4.81 -0.81
N SER A 101 5.87 -5.60 -1.88
CA SER A 101 4.85 -5.55 -2.93
C SER A 101 3.84 -6.66 -2.68
N ASP A 102 2.56 -6.32 -2.73
CA ASP A 102 1.47 -7.24 -2.43
C ASP A 102 1.53 -8.57 -3.18
N GLY A 103 1.67 -8.50 -4.52
CA GLY A 103 1.67 -9.68 -5.39
C GLY A 103 2.74 -10.69 -4.98
N THR A 104 4.00 -10.24 -4.95
CA THR A 104 5.15 -11.08 -4.60
C THR A 104 5.07 -11.58 -3.16
N PHE A 105 4.79 -10.71 -2.20
CA PHE A 105 4.82 -11.07 -0.79
C PHE A 105 3.72 -12.09 -0.41
N MET A 106 2.53 -11.95 -0.97
CA MET A 106 1.45 -12.90 -0.72
C MET A 106 1.72 -14.25 -1.39
N ASP A 107 2.34 -14.27 -2.56
CA ASP A 107 2.77 -15.51 -3.22
C ASP A 107 3.89 -16.20 -2.43
N ASP A 108 4.88 -15.43 -1.92
CA ASP A 108 5.95 -15.94 -1.07
C ASP A 108 5.40 -16.55 0.24
N LEU A 109 4.43 -15.91 0.89
CA LEU A 109 3.78 -16.47 2.08
C LEU A 109 3.06 -17.79 1.78
N ILE A 110 2.36 -17.88 0.65
CA ILE A 110 1.68 -19.11 0.26
C ILE A 110 2.69 -20.21 -0.05
N ALA A 111 3.74 -19.91 -0.81
CA ALA A 111 4.82 -20.86 -1.12
C ALA A 111 5.52 -21.34 0.16
N ALA A 112 5.90 -20.42 1.06
CA ALA A 112 6.53 -20.72 2.34
C ALA A 112 5.65 -21.60 3.24
N LYS A 113 4.32 -21.45 3.18
CA LYS A 113 3.38 -22.30 3.92
C LYS A 113 3.37 -23.75 3.42
N MET A 114 3.75 -23.98 2.16
CA MET A 114 3.80 -25.30 1.53
C MET A 114 5.18 -25.97 1.63
N MET A 115 6.19 -25.27 2.15
CA MET A 115 7.53 -25.83 2.35
C MET A 115 7.52 -26.90 3.45
N ASN A 116 8.38 -27.91 3.31
CA ASN A 116 8.60 -28.93 4.33
C ASN A 116 9.69 -28.50 5.32
N ASP A 117 9.48 -27.36 5.98
CA ASP A 117 10.45 -26.72 6.86
C ASP A 117 9.87 -26.43 8.27
N ASP A 118 8.81 -27.14 8.66
CA ASP A 118 8.03 -26.88 9.88
C ASP A 118 7.47 -25.44 9.97
N LYS A 119 7.16 -24.82 8.82
CA LYS A 119 6.65 -23.44 8.69
C LYS A 119 7.62 -22.38 9.19
N LYS A 120 8.93 -22.67 9.26
CA LYS A 120 9.93 -21.71 9.72
C LYS A 120 9.95 -20.47 8.85
N GLU A 121 10.02 -20.64 7.54
CA GLU A 121 10.07 -19.53 6.58
C GLU A 121 8.75 -18.74 6.56
N PHE A 122 7.62 -19.46 6.57
CA PHE A 122 6.30 -18.83 6.67
C PHE A 122 6.20 -17.93 7.91
N ASN A 123 6.57 -18.46 9.07
CA ASN A 123 6.55 -17.71 10.32
C ASN A 123 7.54 -16.53 10.26
N ARG A 124 8.73 -16.70 9.67
CA ARG A 124 9.71 -15.62 9.53
C ARG A 124 9.15 -14.45 8.71
N LEU A 125 8.58 -14.74 7.54
CA LEU A 125 7.96 -13.73 6.66
C LEU A 125 6.78 -13.05 7.36
N LEU A 126 5.85 -13.85 7.92
CA LEU A 126 4.65 -13.32 8.58
C LEU A 126 5.00 -12.44 9.78
N HIS A 127 5.94 -12.86 10.64
CA HIS A 127 6.37 -12.05 11.79
C HIS A 127 7.08 -10.77 11.34
N SER A 128 7.88 -10.81 10.27
CA SER A 128 8.55 -9.61 9.76
C SER A 128 7.55 -8.51 9.37
N ALA A 129 6.46 -8.86 8.67
CA ALA A 129 5.41 -7.90 8.31
C ALA A 129 4.56 -7.46 9.51
N LYS A 130 4.32 -8.36 10.47
CA LYS A 130 3.54 -8.05 11.67
C LYS A 130 4.28 -7.11 12.63
N GLN A 131 5.58 -7.32 12.84
CA GLN A 131 6.31 -6.75 13.97
C GLN A 131 7.25 -5.59 13.63
N VAL A 132 7.58 -5.37 12.35
CA VAL A 132 8.38 -4.21 11.95
C VAL A 132 7.72 -2.91 12.38
N GLU A 133 8.51 -1.90 12.78
CA GLU A 133 7.98 -0.62 13.26
C GLU A 133 7.14 0.04 12.18
N VAL A 134 7.61 0.08 10.93
CA VAL A 134 6.84 0.62 9.81
C VAL A 134 6.76 -0.39 8.66
N LEU A 135 5.53 -0.72 8.26
CA LEU A 135 5.28 -1.54 7.09
C LEU A 135 4.88 -0.63 5.92
N VAL A 136 5.60 -0.70 4.82
CA VAL A 136 5.22 -0.09 3.56
C VAL A 136 4.73 -1.19 2.63
N TRP A 137 3.44 -1.15 2.30
CA TRP A 137 2.75 -2.19 1.54
C TRP A 137 2.27 -1.65 0.20
N ASP A 138 3.06 -1.84 -0.83
CA ASP A 138 2.79 -1.33 -2.17
C ASP A 138 1.80 -2.22 -2.93
N ASP A 139 0.92 -1.60 -3.70
CA ASP A 139 -0.07 -2.27 -4.56
C ASP A 139 -1.01 -3.24 -3.79
N LEU A 140 -1.42 -2.90 -2.57
CA LEU A 140 -2.29 -3.70 -1.71
C LEU A 140 -3.58 -4.13 -2.42
N GLY A 141 -3.87 -5.44 -2.38
CA GLY A 141 -5.06 -6.04 -3.00
C GLY A 141 -4.88 -6.41 -4.48
N LYS A 142 -3.67 -6.27 -5.04
CA LYS A 142 -3.33 -6.68 -6.41
C LYS A 142 -3.33 -8.20 -6.59
N SER A 143 -2.97 -8.94 -5.54
CA SER A 143 -2.99 -10.40 -5.54
C SER A 143 -4.38 -10.94 -5.89
N LYS A 144 -4.43 -12.04 -6.65
CA LYS A 144 -5.68 -12.79 -6.85
C LYS A 144 -6.25 -13.18 -5.49
N TRP A 145 -7.53 -12.89 -5.29
CA TRP A 145 -8.23 -13.23 -4.06
C TRP A 145 -8.25 -14.75 -3.84
N SER A 146 -8.08 -15.15 -2.59
CA SER A 146 -8.34 -16.49 -2.09
C SER A 146 -8.58 -16.40 -0.60
N GLU A 147 -9.36 -17.31 -0.03
CA GLU A 147 -9.61 -17.37 1.41
C GLU A 147 -8.29 -17.45 2.21
N ALA A 148 -7.29 -18.17 1.70
CA ALA A 148 -5.98 -18.24 2.33
C ALA A 148 -5.28 -16.87 2.40
N LYS A 149 -5.34 -16.07 1.33
CA LYS A 149 -4.75 -14.72 1.28
C LYS A 149 -5.55 -13.72 2.10
N GLU A 150 -6.89 -13.79 2.07
CA GLU A 150 -7.76 -12.98 2.93
C GLU A 150 -7.41 -13.17 4.41
N ASN A 151 -7.24 -14.42 4.83
CA ASN A 151 -6.81 -14.74 6.20
C ASN A 151 -5.42 -14.17 6.53
N LEU A 152 -4.50 -14.07 5.57
CA LEU A 152 -3.17 -13.49 5.78
C LEU A 152 -3.25 -11.96 5.91
N TYR A 153 -4.02 -11.29 5.05
CA TYR A 153 -4.27 -9.84 5.17
C TYR A 153 -4.83 -9.51 6.56
N TYR A 154 -5.85 -10.25 6.98
CA TYR A 154 -6.45 -10.06 8.30
C TYR A 154 -5.41 -10.23 9.41
N GLN A 155 -4.62 -11.32 9.39
CA GLN A 155 -3.60 -11.57 10.42
C GLN A 155 -2.55 -10.45 10.53
N ILE A 156 -2.13 -9.87 9.40
CA ILE A 156 -1.14 -8.80 9.38
C ILE A 156 -1.78 -7.49 9.85
N ILE A 157 -2.87 -7.07 9.22
CA ILE A 157 -3.52 -5.78 9.48
C ILE A 157 -4.10 -5.73 10.89
N ASP A 158 -4.77 -6.78 11.35
CA ASP A 158 -5.36 -6.83 12.70
C ASP A 158 -4.28 -6.84 13.79
N TYR A 159 -3.17 -7.54 13.61
CA TYR A 159 -2.05 -7.46 14.55
C TYR A 159 -1.51 -6.03 14.63
N ARG A 160 -1.20 -5.43 13.48
CA ARG A 160 -0.65 -4.07 13.42
C ARG A 160 -1.63 -3.04 13.99
N TYR A 161 -2.93 -3.18 13.72
CA TYR A 161 -3.99 -2.38 14.32
C TYR A 161 -4.01 -2.51 15.85
N ARG A 162 -3.94 -3.73 16.39
CA ARG A 162 -3.96 -3.98 17.85
C ARG A 162 -2.73 -3.41 18.54
N HIS A 163 -1.58 -3.46 17.89
CA HIS A 163 -0.29 -3.02 18.43
C HIS A 163 0.12 -1.59 18.04
N ASN A 164 -0.76 -0.82 17.39
CA ASN A 164 -0.49 0.54 16.91
C ASN A 164 0.78 0.60 16.04
N LEU A 165 0.94 -0.35 15.12
CA LEU A 165 2.07 -0.39 14.19
C LEU A 165 1.65 0.19 12.83
N PRO A 166 2.24 1.30 12.36
CA PRO A 166 1.79 2.03 11.18
C PRO A 166 1.95 1.24 9.89
N ILE A 167 1.02 1.44 8.95
CA ILE A 167 1.06 0.90 7.59
C ILE A 167 1.00 2.07 6.59
N LEU A 168 1.97 2.16 5.68
CA LEU A 168 1.92 3.06 4.53
C LEU A 168 1.58 2.22 3.31
N TYR A 169 0.36 2.30 2.81
CA TYR A 169 -0.07 1.46 1.69
C TYR A 169 -0.49 2.27 0.46
N SER A 170 -0.40 1.60 -0.68
CA SER A 170 -0.99 2.06 -1.93
C SER A 170 -1.94 0.97 -2.44
N SER A 171 -2.98 1.35 -3.17
CA SER A 171 -3.89 0.41 -3.83
C SER A 171 -4.40 0.99 -5.15
N ASN A 172 -4.74 0.10 -6.07
CA ASN A 172 -5.46 0.44 -7.31
C ASN A 172 -6.96 0.09 -7.20
N GLU A 173 -7.39 -0.35 -6.03
CA GLU A 173 -8.79 -0.44 -5.66
C GLU A 173 -9.22 0.84 -4.91
N ASP A 174 -10.52 1.10 -4.90
CA ASP A 174 -11.11 2.22 -4.17
C ASP A 174 -11.67 1.76 -2.82
N ASP A 175 -12.34 2.68 -2.13
CA ASP A 175 -12.90 2.45 -0.81
C ASP A 175 -13.99 1.34 -0.81
N GLU A 176 -14.69 1.18 -1.94
CA GLU A 176 -15.77 0.21 -2.13
C GLU A 176 -15.19 -1.18 -2.41
N THR A 177 -14.17 -1.28 -3.26
CA THR A 177 -13.68 -2.57 -3.77
C THR A 177 -12.49 -3.15 -3.02
N LEU A 178 -11.72 -2.36 -2.27
CA LEU A 178 -10.57 -2.88 -1.53
C LEU A 178 -10.99 -3.98 -0.54
N GLY A 179 -12.17 -3.85 0.06
CA GLY A 179 -12.75 -4.85 0.97
C GLY A 179 -12.95 -6.22 0.33
N GLU A 180 -13.27 -6.27 -0.97
CA GLU A 180 -13.42 -7.51 -1.72
C GLU A 180 -12.06 -8.21 -1.98
N LYS A 181 -10.95 -7.48 -1.89
CA LYS A 181 -9.60 -8.05 -2.10
C LYS A 181 -8.97 -8.54 -0.81
N ILE A 182 -9.10 -7.78 0.26
CA ILE A 182 -8.36 -8.01 1.51
C ILE A 182 -9.25 -8.49 2.67
N GLY A 183 -10.56 -8.59 2.43
CA GLY A 183 -11.57 -8.89 3.45
C GLY A 183 -12.07 -7.62 4.15
N PHE A 184 -13.39 -7.54 4.35
CA PHE A 184 -14.06 -6.36 4.91
C PHE A 184 -13.55 -5.99 6.31
N ALA A 185 -13.24 -6.98 7.15
CA ALA A 185 -12.77 -6.74 8.51
C ALA A 185 -11.34 -6.17 8.56
N ALA A 186 -10.48 -6.57 7.61
CA ALA A 186 -9.14 -6.01 7.47
C ALA A 186 -9.22 -4.58 6.90
N ASN A 187 -10.03 -4.38 5.86
CA ASN A 187 -10.26 -3.07 5.25
C ASN A 187 -10.81 -2.05 6.26
N SER A 188 -11.80 -2.44 7.07
CA SER A 188 -12.37 -1.56 8.12
C SER A 188 -11.31 -1.04 9.09
N ARG A 189 -10.40 -1.91 9.56
CA ARG A 189 -9.28 -1.50 10.42
C ARG A 189 -8.32 -0.58 9.70
N LEU A 190 -7.93 -0.92 8.47
CA LEU A 190 -6.98 -0.15 7.69
C LEU A 190 -7.49 1.28 7.42
N LYS A 191 -8.77 1.43 7.07
CA LYS A 191 -9.43 2.74 6.94
C LYS A 191 -9.41 3.51 8.26
N GLY A 192 -9.76 2.83 9.36
CA GLY A 192 -9.70 3.43 10.70
C GLY A 192 -8.30 3.93 11.07
N MET A 193 -7.25 3.22 10.65
CA MET A 193 -5.86 3.62 10.89
C MET A 193 -5.40 4.80 10.04
N SER A 194 -6.03 5.02 8.89
CA SER A 194 -5.53 5.93 7.86
C SER A 194 -6.36 7.18 7.67
N LYS A 195 -7.45 7.32 8.43
CA LYS A 195 -8.47 8.37 8.34
C LYS A 195 -7.98 9.74 7.83
N ASP A 196 -7.07 10.37 8.55
CA ASP A 196 -6.60 11.74 8.25
C ASP A 196 -5.54 11.81 7.13
N TYR A 197 -5.01 10.66 6.70
CA TYR A 197 -3.94 10.51 5.72
C TYR A 197 -4.31 9.51 4.61
N MET A 198 -5.61 9.36 4.33
CA MET A 198 -6.11 8.56 3.23
C MET A 198 -6.50 9.47 2.08
N VAL A 199 -5.92 9.23 0.90
CA VAL A 199 -6.17 10.02 -0.32
C VAL A 199 -6.58 9.08 -1.44
N ALA A 200 -7.71 9.37 -2.06
CA ALA A 200 -8.11 8.78 -3.31
C ALA A 200 -7.61 9.63 -4.48
N VAL A 201 -6.96 9.00 -5.46
CA VAL A 201 -6.44 9.68 -6.65
C VAL A 201 -6.77 8.93 -7.93
N GLU A 202 -6.93 9.70 -8.99
CA GLU A 202 -7.00 9.26 -10.38
C GLU A 202 -6.27 10.27 -11.28
N GLY A 203 -5.99 9.94 -12.53
CA GLY A 203 -5.33 10.83 -13.49
C GLY A 203 -4.49 10.07 -14.49
N GLU A 204 -4.10 10.73 -15.57
CA GLU A 204 -3.36 10.11 -16.69
C GLU A 204 -2.08 9.38 -16.25
N ASP A 205 -1.71 8.31 -16.95
CA ASP A 205 -0.44 7.61 -16.69
C ASP A 205 0.73 8.45 -17.22
N TYR A 206 1.54 8.97 -16.29
CA TYR A 206 2.69 9.80 -16.65
C TYR A 206 3.96 9.00 -16.96
N ARG A 207 3.94 7.67 -16.80
CA ARG A 207 5.04 6.79 -17.27
C ARG A 207 5.10 6.74 -18.80
N GLU A 208 4.00 7.02 -19.50
CA GLU A 208 3.91 7.02 -20.96
C GLU A 208 4.38 8.34 -21.61
N LYS A 209 4.68 9.38 -20.80
CA LYS A 209 5.11 10.71 -21.29
C LYS A 209 6.60 10.98 -21.12
N GLU A 210 7.39 9.95 -20.82
CA GLU A 210 8.86 9.95 -20.71
C GLU A 210 9.47 9.02 -21.74
#